data_AF-A0A559TRV0-F1
#
_entry.id   AF-A0A559TRV0-F1
#
_cell.length_a   1.000
_cell.length_b   1.000
_cell.length_c   1.000
_cell.angle_alpha   90.00
_cell.angle_beta   90.00
_cell.angle_gamma   90.00
#
_symmetry.space_group_name_H-M   'P 1'
#
loop_
_entity.id
_entity.type
_entity.pdbx_description
1 polymer ?
#
loop_
_entity_poly.entity_id
_entity_poly.type
_entity_poly.pdbx_seq_one_letter_code
_entity_poly.pdbx_strand_id
1 'polypeptide(L)' 'MSADGEEDRKSAGEGGQGDDAERRATEKFISDLLARGEAVFEGEEPTPRTTHVVKRGDDGRLTVRRLRFFH' A
#
# COMPACT_ATOMS: atom_id res chain seq x y z
N MET A 1 25.38 -29.21 -15.85
CA MET A 1 26.13 -28.26 -15.00
C MET A 1 25.21 -27.07 -14.75
N SER A 2 25.08 -26.73 -13.47
CA SER A 2 24.14 -25.79 -12.85
C SER A 2 24.51 -24.32 -13.07
N ALA A 3 23.53 -23.42 -12.86
CA ALA A 3 23.58 -22.16 -12.08
C ALA A 3 22.58 -21.12 -12.66
N ASP A 4 21.47 -20.85 -11.95
CA ASP A 4 21.20 -19.60 -11.19
C ASP A 4 20.76 -18.46 -12.14
N GLY A 5 19.53 -17.94 -12.12
CA GLY A 5 18.81 -17.38 -10.99
C GLY A 5 18.83 -15.86 -11.14
N GLU A 6 17.69 -15.21 -11.43
CA GLU A 6 17.32 -13.90 -10.86
C GLU A 6 15.91 -13.48 -11.33
N GLU A 7 14.98 -13.45 -10.39
CA GLU A 7 13.72 -12.72 -10.47
C GLU A 7 14.02 -11.21 -10.42
N ASP A 8 14.13 -10.52 -11.56
CA ASP A 8 14.29 -9.06 -11.56
C ASP A 8 12.94 -8.33 -11.69
N ARG A 9 12.34 -8.20 -10.51
CA ARG A 9 11.63 -7.04 -9.96
C ARG A 9 11.34 -5.88 -10.93
N LYS A 10 10.05 -5.57 -11.04
CA LYS A 10 9.47 -4.21 -11.03
C LYS A 10 10.27 -3.17 -11.82
N SER A 11 10.09 -3.15 -13.14
CA SER A 11 10.53 -2.04 -13.97
C SER A 11 9.74 -0.79 -13.59
N ALA A 12 10.35 0.05 -12.76
CA ALA A 12 9.96 1.42 -12.49
C ALA A 12 10.27 2.26 -13.74
N GLY A 13 9.24 2.69 -14.46
CA GLY A 13 9.42 3.59 -15.61
C GLY A 13 8.11 3.87 -16.32
N GLU A 14 7.45 4.97 -15.95
CA GLU A 14 6.67 5.89 -16.81
C GLU A 14 5.90 6.89 -15.93
N GLY A 15 6.65 7.78 -15.27
CA GLY A 15 6.08 8.93 -14.57
C GLY A 15 5.66 9.99 -15.59
N GLY A 16 4.37 10.34 -15.62
CA GLY A 16 3.90 11.48 -16.42
C GLY A 16 2.41 11.80 -16.31
N GLN A 17 1.54 10.78 -16.35
CA GLN A 17 0.07 10.98 -16.26
C GLN A 17 -0.66 9.84 -15.55
N GLY A 18 -0.19 8.59 -15.70
CA GLY A 18 -0.70 7.44 -14.94
C GLY A 18 -0.44 7.59 -13.44
N ASP A 19 0.76 8.06 -13.06
CA ASP A 19 1.18 8.22 -11.66
C ASP A 19 0.26 9.18 -10.87
N ASP A 20 -0.23 10.27 -11.47
CA ASP A 20 -1.12 11.22 -10.77
C ASP A 20 -2.55 10.65 -10.61
N ALA A 21 -3.06 9.96 -11.64
CA ALA A 21 -4.37 9.30 -11.58
C ALA A 21 -4.36 8.13 -10.59
N GLU A 22 -3.32 7.31 -10.60
CA GLU A 22 -3.11 6.22 -9.65
C GLU A 22 -2.89 6.75 -8.23
N ARG A 23 -2.16 7.85 -8.08
CA ARG A 23 -1.97 8.53 -6.78
C ARG A 23 -3.29 9.02 -6.22
N ARG A 24 -4.12 9.72 -7.01
CA ARG A 24 -5.46 10.17 -6.58
C ARG A 24 -6.38 9.00 -6.25
N ALA A 25 -6.33 7.93 -7.04
CA ALA A 25 -7.11 6.72 -6.77
C ALA A 25 -6.67 6.06 -5.45
N THR A 26 -5.36 6.00 -5.20
CA THR A 26 -4.77 5.47 -3.97
C THR A 26 -5.14 6.33 -2.75
N GLU A 27 -5.01 7.64 -2.86
CA GLU A 27 -5.40 8.59 -1.80
C GLU A 27 -6.90 8.45 -1.48
N LYS A 28 -7.76 8.41 -2.50
CA LYS A 28 -9.20 8.17 -2.31
C LYS A 28 -9.48 6.84 -1.63
N PHE A 29 -8.82 5.77 -2.06
CA PHE A 29 -8.99 4.44 -1.47
C PHE A 29 -8.59 4.43 0.01
N ILE A 30 -7.49 5.08 0.36
CA ILE A 30 -7.04 5.22 1.75
C ILE A 30 -8.03 6.04 2.57
N SER A 31 -8.51 7.17 2.04
CA SER A 31 -9.54 7.98 2.71
C SER A 31 -10.83 7.19 2.94
N ASP A 32 -11.28 6.41 1.95
CA ASP A 32 -12.48 5.58 2.06
C ASP A 32 -12.33 4.51 3.16
N LEU A 33 -11.16 3.87 3.26
CA LEU A 33 -10.88 2.89 4.31
C LEU A 33 -10.83 3.51 5.71
N LEU A 34 -10.19 4.68 5.85
CA LEU A 34 -10.12 5.41 7.12
C LEU A 34 -11.52 5.86 7.56
N ALA A 35 -12.34 6.39 6.64
CA ALA A 35 -13.72 6.80 6.93
C ALA A 35 -14.61 5.64 7.39
N ARG A 36 -14.33 4.41 6.92
CA ARG A 36 -15.04 3.20 7.34
C ARG A 36 -14.48 2.56 8.63
N GLY A 37 -13.34 3.05 9.14
CA GLY A 37 -12.61 2.43 10.24
C GLY A 37 -11.96 1.09 9.85
N GLU A 38 -11.80 0.84 8.55
CA GLU A 38 -11.21 -0.39 7.99
C GLU A 38 -9.69 -0.28 7.80
N ALA A 39 -9.11 0.90 8.01
CA ALA A 39 -7.67 1.12 8.01
C ALA A 39 -7.19 1.90 9.23
N VAL A 40 -5.93 1.67 9.60
CA VAL A 40 -5.19 2.47 10.60
C VAL A 40 -3.78 2.77 10.08
N PHE A 41 -3.11 3.77 10.63
CA PHE A 41 -1.71 4.02 10.28
C PHE A 41 -0.77 3.01 10.95
N GLU A 42 0.41 2.80 10.36
CA GLU A 42 1.48 2.00 10.96
C GLU A 42 1.83 2.57 12.35
N GLY A 43 1.69 1.75 13.40
CA GLY A 43 1.90 2.15 14.79
C GLY A 43 0.64 2.51 15.57
N GLU A 44 -0.51 2.65 14.91
CA GLU A 44 -1.81 2.79 15.59
C GLU A 44 -2.39 1.42 15.97
N GLU A 45 -3.22 1.40 17.02
CA GLU A 45 -3.88 0.17 17.48
C GLU A 45 -4.99 -0.24 16.49
N PRO A 46 -4.86 -1.41 15.83
CA PRO A 46 -5.88 -1.90 14.93
C PRO A 46 -7.12 -2.34 15.72
N THR A 47 -8.29 -1.98 15.21
CA THR A 47 -9.57 -2.46 15.72
C THR A 47 -9.91 -3.83 15.13
N PRO A 48 -10.88 -4.58 15.68
CA PRO A 48 -11.36 -5.83 15.07
C PRO A 48 -11.93 -5.68 13.65
N ARG A 49 -12.23 -4.45 13.22
CA ARG A 49 -12.74 -4.13 11.87
C ARG A 49 -11.64 -3.65 10.93
N THR A 50 -10.45 -3.36 11.46
CA THR A 50 -9.31 -2.94 10.67
C THR A 50 -8.90 -4.09 9.78
N THR A 51 -8.81 -3.86 8.48
CA THR A 51 -8.40 -4.83 7.46
C THR A 51 -7.16 -4.38 6.69
N HIS A 52 -6.77 -3.10 6.83
CA HIS A 52 -5.63 -2.51 6.15
C HIS A 52 -4.76 -1.68 7.09
N VAL A 53 -3.47 -1.58 6.78
CA VAL A 53 -2.52 -0.66 7.41
C VAL A 53 -2.03 0.31 6.36
N VAL A 54 -2.06 1.59 6.71
CA VAL A 54 -1.51 2.67 5.91
C VAL A 54 -0.11 2.98 6.41
N LYS A 55 0.87 2.87 5.52
CA LYS A 55 2.26 3.23 5.79
C LYS A 55 2.60 4.50 5.02
N ARG A 56 3.19 5.47 5.72
CA ARG A 56 3.78 6.65 5.10
C ARG A 56 5.20 6.30 4.67
N GLY A 57 5.45 6.33 3.37
CA GLY A 57 6.80 6.20 2.82
C GLY A 57 7.62 7.46 3.10
N ASP A 58 8.94 7.29 3.10
CA ASP A 58 9.91 8.37 3.32
C ASP A 58 9.88 9.44 2.20
N ASP A 59 9.32 9.09 1.05
CA ASP A 59 9.03 9.95 -0.09
C ASP A 59 7.73 10.75 0.04
N GLY A 60 7.02 10.60 1.17
CA GLY A 60 5.73 11.23 1.43
C GLY A 60 4.54 10.54 0.75
N ARG A 61 4.75 9.39 0.08
CA ARG A 61 3.65 8.60 -0.51
C ARG A 61 2.98 7.74 0.54
N LEU A 62 1.66 7.63 0.49
CA LEU A 62 0.93 6.69 1.31
C LEU A 62 0.81 5.36 0.58
N THR A 63 1.18 4.28 1.26
CA THR A 63 1.00 2.91 0.76
C THR A 63 0.03 2.18 1.68
N VAL A 64 -0.78 1.31 1.09
CA VAL A 64 -1.77 0.52 1.83
C VAL A 64 -1.40 -0.96 1.73
N ARG A 65 -1.44 -1.66 2.85
CA ARG A 65 -1.19 -3.11 2.92
C ARG A 65 -2.34 -3.77 3.64
N ARG A 66 -2.84 -4.88 3.09
CA ARG A 66 -3.89 -5.67 3.74
C ARG A 66 -3.32 -6.40 4.95
N LEU A 67 -3.94 -6.21 6.12
CA LEU A 67 -3.69 -7.03 7.30
C LEU A 67 -4.18 -8.45 7.03
N ARG A 68 -3.32 -9.43 7.29
CA ARG A 68 -3.69 -10.83 7.33
C ARG A 68 -3.91 -11.19 8.79
N PHE A 69 -5.16 -11.15 9.24
CA PHE A 69 -5.50 -11.77 10.51
C PHE A 69 -5.52 -13.28 10.28
N PHE A 70 -4.59 -13.99 10.93
CA PHE A 70 -4.68 -15.43 11.08
C PHE A 70 -5.81 -15.66 12.09
N HIS A 71 -7.01 -15.95 11.58
CA HIS A 71 -8.14 -16.39 12.39
C HIS A 71 -7.92 -17.82 12.86
#